data_AF-A0AAV0DAS5-F1
#
_entry.id   AF-A0AAV0DAS5-F1
#
_cell.length_a   1.000
_cell.length_b   1.000
_cell.length_c   1.000
_cell.angle_alpha   90.00
_cell.angle_beta   90.00
_cell.angle_gamma   90.00
#
_symmetry.space_group_name_H-M   'P 1'
#
loop_
_entity.id
_entity.type
_entity.pdbx_description
1 polymer ?
#
loop_
_entity_poly.entity_id
_entity_poly.type
_entity_poly.pdbx_seq_one_letter_code
_entity_poly.pdbx_strand_id
1 'polypeptide(L)'
;MRDAFRIIKSFPSLPRLVVVDLDYTLWPFYCHSRSEHDYAELYPQAREILLALHEMGIGVAIASRTPTPNIARAFLLKLGLGSIFIAKEMFPSRSPKTEHFERIHRRTMVPYNQMLFFDDEKRNIDAVHLDASDDIILTLCYIFFVDEHFSTYFSIRSASIPSPTKLEYELP
;
A
#
# COMPACT_ATOMS: atom_id res chain seq x y z
N MET A 1 -2.09 10.74 16.37
CA MET A 1 -3.48 10.27 16.16
C MET A 1 -4.40 11.28 15.47
N ARG A 2 -4.68 12.48 16.03
CA ARG A 2 -5.66 13.44 15.44
C ARG A 2 -5.36 13.80 13.99
N ASP A 3 -4.09 13.91 13.61
CA ASP A 3 -3.72 14.26 12.24
C ASP A 3 -3.95 13.09 11.26
N ALA A 4 -3.52 11.88 11.60
CA ALA A 4 -3.73 10.66 10.78
C ALA A 4 -5.21 10.48 10.39
N PHE A 5 -6.13 10.61 11.35
CA PHE A 5 -7.57 10.55 11.08
C PHE A 5 -8.06 11.66 10.14
N ARG A 6 -7.56 12.90 10.29
CA ARG A 6 -7.93 14.01 9.40
C ARG A 6 -7.48 13.74 7.98
N ILE A 7 -6.27 13.23 7.81
CA ILE A 7 -5.71 12.89 6.50
C ILE A 7 -6.54 11.79 5.85
N ILE A 8 -6.78 10.69 6.56
CA ILE A 8 -7.57 9.57 6.02
C ILE A 8 -9.00 10.04 5.67
N LYS A 9 -9.63 10.87 6.51
CA LYS A 9 -10.97 11.43 6.22
C LYS A 9 -11.01 12.48 5.12
N SER A 10 -9.85 12.99 4.68
CA SER A 10 -9.78 13.96 3.57
C SER A 10 -9.93 13.30 2.19
N PHE A 11 -9.81 11.97 2.11
CA PHE A 11 -10.01 11.24 0.87
C PHE A 11 -11.49 11.30 0.44
N PRO A 12 -11.80 11.61 -0.83
CA PRO A 12 -13.19 11.65 -1.33
C PRO A 12 -13.92 10.31 -1.20
N SER A 13 -13.16 9.21 -1.29
CA SER A 13 -13.64 7.86 -1.01
C SER A 13 -12.55 7.12 -0.24
N LEU A 14 -12.95 6.39 0.81
CA LEU A 14 -12.02 5.61 1.62
C LEU A 14 -11.75 4.26 0.95
N PRO A 15 -10.48 3.80 0.90
CA PRO A 15 -10.19 2.44 0.47
C PRO A 15 -10.76 1.44 1.47
N ARG A 16 -11.10 0.24 1.01
CA ARG A 16 -11.42 -0.88 1.89
C ARG A 16 -10.18 -1.62 2.36
N LEU A 17 -9.09 -1.50 1.61
CA LEU A 17 -7.81 -2.12 1.91
C LEU A 17 -6.66 -1.17 1.57
N VAL A 18 -5.73 -1.02 2.50
CA VAL A 18 -4.44 -0.39 2.24
C VAL A 18 -3.37 -1.48 2.15
N VAL A 19 -2.64 -1.51 1.06
CA VAL A 19 -1.49 -2.39 0.84
C VAL A 19 -0.21 -1.56 1.01
N VAL A 20 0.76 -2.06 1.76
CA VAL A 20 2.05 -1.40 1.99
C VAL A 20 3.22 -2.32 1.64
N ASP A 21 4.29 -1.77 1.09
CA ASP A 21 5.62 -2.37 1.18
C ASP A 21 6.19 -2.30 2.61
N LEU A 22 7.41 -2.81 2.81
CA LEU A 22 8.13 -2.79 4.06
C LEU A 22 9.38 -1.92 3.99
N ASP A 23 10.32 -2.28 3.13
CA ASP A 23 11.66 -1.67 3.11
C ASP A 23 11.53 -0.28 2.49
N TYR A 24 12.09 0.74 3.13
CA TYR A 24 11.91 2.17 2.77
C TYR A 24 10.46 2.69 2.74
N THR A 25 9.48 1.85 3.07
CA THR A 25 8.07 2.23 3.19
C THR A 25 7.60 2.27 4.64
N LEU A 26 7.79 1.22 5.45
CA LEU A 26 7.46 1.28 6.89
C LEU A 26 8.66 1.69 7.75
N TRP A 27 9.85 1.32 7.33
CA TRP A 27 11.11 1.58 8.03
C TRP A 27 12.21 2.03 7.06
N PRO A 28 13.21 2.81 7.51
CA PRO A 28 14.21 3.44 6.64
C PRO A 28 15.40 2.53 6.30
N PHE A 29 15.17 1.23 6.05
CA PHE A 29 16.23 0.28 5.74
C PHE A 29 15.73 -0.95 4.99
N TYR A 30 16.66 -1.70 4.41
CA TYR A 30 16.39 -3.05 3.91
C TYR A 30 16.47 -4.08 5.04
N CYS A 31 15.40 -4.83 5.29
CA CYS A 31 15.38 -5.85 6.34
C CYS A 31 16.33 -7.02 6.05
N HIS A 32 16.64 -7.32 4.79
CA HIS A 32 17.58 -8.39 4.43
C HIS A 32 19.03 -8.13 4.85
N SER A 33 19.37 -6.87 5.15
CA SER A 33 20.69 -6.45 5.65
C SER A 33 20.78 -6.45 7.18
N ARG A 34 19.79 -7.06 7.86
CA ARG A 34 19.65 -7.06 9.32
C ARG A 34 19.54 -8.48 9.88
N SER A 35 19.59 -8.59 11.21
CA SER A 35 19.31 -9.83 11.96
C SER A 35 17.91 -9.79 12.57
N GLU A 36 17.32 -10.98 12.77
CA GLU A 36 16.07 -11.14 13.56
C GLU A 36 16.19 -10.56 14.97
N HIS A 37 17.41 -10.41 15.49
CA HIS A 37 17.69 -9.89 16.83
C HIS A 37 17.79 -8.37 16.87
N ASP A 38 17.97 -7.71 15.73
CA ASP A 38 18.11 -6.26 15.66
C ASP A 38 16.81 -5.54 16.06
N TYR A 39 16.94 -4.28 16.47
CA TYR A 39 15.81 -3.38 16.65
C TYR A 39 15.35 -2.86 15.29
N ALA A 40 14.03 -2.83 15.11
CA ALA A 40 13.40 -2.17 13.99
C ALA A 40 12.76 -0.87 14.46
N GLU A 41 12.95 0.19 13.69
CA GLU A 41 12.33 1.48 13.92
C GLU A 41 11.48 1.83 12.71
N LEU A 42 10.24 2.20 12.98
CA LEU A 42 9.36 2.75 11.97
C LEU A 42 9.76 4.18 11.69
N TYR A 43 9.38 4.66 10.52
CA TYR A 43 9.32 6.10 10.37
C TYR A 43 8.31 6.76 11.33
N PRO A 44 8.53 8.03 11.72
CA PRO A 44 7.83 8.66 12.84
C PRO A 44 6.30 8.58 12.79
N GLN A 45 5.67 8.73 11.61
CA GLN A 45 4.20 8.77 11.51
C GLN A 45 3.58 7.41 11.13
N ALA A 46 4.38 6.36 10.93
CA ALA A 46 3.87 5.09 10.37
C ALA A 46 2.99 4.34 11.32
N ARG A 47 3.36 4.35 12.59
CA ARG A 47 2.57 3.72 13.63
C ARG A 47 1.19 4.35 13.72
N GLU A 48 1.10 5.67 13.74
CA GLU A 48 -0.15 6.40 13.91
C GLU A 48 -1.08 6.19 12.71
N ILE A 49 -0.56 6.16 11.49
CA ILE A 49 -1.35 5.92 10.28
C ILE A 49 -1.90 4.48 10.30
N LEU A 50 -1.05 3.48 10.56
CA LEU A 50 -1.46 2.08 10.62
C LEU A 50 -2.52 1.82 11.70
N LEU A 51 -2.36 2.42 12.88
CA LEU A 51 -3.34 2.33 13.96
C LEU A 51 -4.65 3.04 13.61
N ALA A 52 -4.58 4.23 13.00
CA ALA A 52 -5.79 4.95 12.58
C ALA A 52 -6.57 4.18 11.52
N LEU A 53 -5.90 3.56 10.53
CA LEU A 53 -6.55 2.69 9.55
C LEU A 53 -7.27 1.52 10.23
N HIS A 54 -6.58 0.84 11.15
CA HIS A 54 -7.15 -0.26 11.92
C HIS A 54 -8.38 0.17 12.75
N GLU A 55 -8.28 1.29 13.47
CA GLU A 55 -9.40 1.85 14.25
C GLU A 55 -10.59 2.28 13.39
N MET A 56 -10.33 2.71 12.14
CA MET A 56 -11.36 3.04 11.15
C MET A 56 -11.98 1.81 10.48
N GLY A 57 -11.52 0.59 10.80
CA GLY A 57 -11.98 -0.65 10.17
C GLY A 57 -11.51 -0.81 8.72
N ILE A 58 -10.48 -0.06 8.31
CA ILE A 58 -9.85 -0.21 6.99
C ILE A 58 -8.80 -1.32 7.10
N GLY A 59 -8.93 -2.35 6.28
CA GLY A 59 -7.98 -3.46 6.28
C GLY A 59 -6.59 -2.99 5.86
N VAL A 60 -5.54 -3.60 6.40
CA VAL A 60 -4.16 -3.35 5.98
C VAL A 60 -3.48 -4.66 5.56
N ALA A 61 -2.77 -4.66 4.45
CA ALA A 61 -2.01 -5.81 3.94
C ALA A 61 -0.56 -5.43 3.63
N ILE A 62 0.33 -6.43 3.68
CA ILE A 62 1.72 -6.30 3.24
C ILE A 62 1.88 -6.97 1.88
N ALA A 63 2.53 -6.27 0.95
CA ALA A 63 3.12 -6.84 -0.24
C ALA A 63 4.60 -6.49 -0.22
N SER A 64 5.51 -7.43 0.03
CA SER A 64 6.96 -7.18 0.06
C SER A 64 7.74 -8.25 -0.69
N ARG A 65 8.79 -7.81 -1.38
CA ARG A 65 9.70 -8.69 -2.13
C ARG A 65 10.94 -9.11 -1.35
N THR A 66 10.96 -8.86 -0.04
CA THR A 66 12.07 -9.26 0.81
C THR A 66 12.38 -10.76 0.66
N PRO A 67 13.66 -11.14 0.44
CA PRO A 67 14.07 -12.55 0.45
C PRO A 67 14.10 -13.13 1.87
N THR A 68 13.95 -12.30 2.89
CA THR A 68 14.07 -12.65 4.31
C THR A 68 12.76 -12.41 5.08
N PRO A 69 11.68 -13.16 4.77
CA PRO A 69 10.39 -12.95 5.41
C PRO A 69 10.39 -13.29 6.92
N ASN A 70 11.33 -14.11 7.39
CA ASN A 70 11.57 -14.37 8.81
C ASN A 70 12.01 -13.11 9.57
N ILE A 71 12.96 -12.35 9.04
CA ILE A 71 13.43 -11.09 9.64
C ILE A 71 12.31 -10.05 9.66
N ALA A 72 11.61 -9.87 8.53
CA ALA A 72 10.46 -8.98 8.45
C ALA A 72 9.38 -9.33 9.50
N ARG A 73 9.05 -10.62 9.69
CA ARG A 73 8.10 -11.06 10.72
C ARG A 73 8.58 -10.77 12.14
N ALA A 74 9.86 -10.98 12.43
CA ALA A 74 10.44 -10.67 13.74
C ALA A 74 10.30 -9.17 14.05
N PHE A 75 10.55 -8.30 13.07
CA PHE A 75 10.38 -6.85 13.21
C PHE A 75 8.93 -6.45 13.44
N LEU A 76 7.99 -6.97 12.65
CA LEU A 76 6.56 -6.71 12.83
C LEU A 76 6.06 -7.13 14.22
N LEU A 77 6.59 -8.24 14.75
CA LEU A 77 6.27 -8.71 16.10
C LEU A 77 6.82 -7.76 17.18
N LYS A 78 8.11 -7.40 17.11
CA LYS A 78 8.74 -6.48 18.07
C LYS A 78 8.10 -5.10 18.06
N LEU A 79 7.65 -4.63 16.89
CA LEU A 79 6.96 -3.36 16.72
C LEU A 79 5.51 -3.39 17.22
N GLY A 80 4.97 -4.56 17.58
CA GLY A 80 3.58 -4.73 18.01
C GLY A 80 2.56 -4.52 16.88
N LEU A 81 2.96 -4.66 15.61
CA LEU A 81 2.10 -4.44 14.45
C LEU A 81 1.53 -5.75 13.87
N GLY A 82 1.91 -6.90 14.44
CA GLY A 82 1.58 -8.21 13.89
C GLY A 82 0.08 -8.45 13.64
N SER A 83 -0.81 -7.91 14.46
CA SER A 83 -2.27 -8.08 14.35
C SER A 83 -2.95 -7.09 13.41
N ILE A 84 -2.27 -6.00 13.02
CA ILE A 84 -2.86 -4.96 12.16
C ILE A 84 -3.03 -5.46 10.72
N PHE A 85 -2.13 -6.33 10.27
CA PHE A 85 -2.10 -6.79 8.89
C PHE A 85 -2.96 -8.05 8.69
N ILE A 86 -4.03 -7.92 7.89
CA ILE A 86 -4.98 -9.00 7.58
C ILE A 86 -4.45 -9.98 6.52
N ALA A 87 -3.46 -9.54 5.72
CA ALA A 87 -2.72 -10.33 4.74
C ALA A 87 -1.25 -9.92 4.74
N LYS A 88 -0.34 -10.89 4.56
CA LYS A 88 1.12 -10.67 4.66
C LYS A 88 1.87 -11.43 3.57
N GLU A 89 1.84 -10.90 2.35
CA GLU A 89 2.56 -11.47 1.23
C GLU A 89 4.01 -10.94 1.23
N MET A 90 4.94 -11.79 1.67
CA MET A 90 6.36 -11.46 1.78
C MET A 90 7.17 -12.59 1.16
N PHE A 91 7.58 -12.41 -0.10
CA PHE A 91 8.38 -13.37 -0.85
C PHE A 91 9.04 -12.70 -2.06
N PRO A 92 10.24 -13.15 -2.48
CA PRO A 92 10.87 -12.64 -3.68
C PRO A 92 10.07 -13.06 -4.92
N SER A 93 9.92 -12.15 -5.88
CA SER A 93 9.24 -12.41 -7.15
C SER A 93 10.05 -11.83 -8.31
N ARG A 94 9.93 -12.46 -9.49
CA ARG A 94 10.51 -11.93 -10.73
C ARG A 94 9.65 -10.81 -11.33
N SER A 95 8.32 -10.89 -11.15
CA SER A 95 7.38 -9.85 -11.53
C SER A 95 7.27 -8.78 -10.42
N PRO A 96 7.07 -7.49 -10.76
CA PRO A 96 6.87 -6.45 -9.76
C PRO A 96 5.46 -6.56 -9.14
N LYS A 97 5.36 -7.25 -8.00
CA LYS A 97 4.21 -7.31 -7.08
C LYS A 97 2.84 -7.77 -7.62
N THR A 98 2.69 -8.06 -8.90
CA THR A 98 1.44 -8.65 -9.44
C THR A 98 1.03 -9.92 -8.67
N GLU A 99 1.97 -10.84 -8.44
CA GLU A 99 1.69 -12.08 -7.70
C GLU A 99 1.28 -11.83 -6.23
N HIS A 100 1.88 -10.84 -5.58
CA HIS A 100 1.51 -10.43 -4.22
C HIS A 100 0.08 -9.93 -4.20
N PHE A 101 -0.29 -9.08 -5.15
CA PHE A 101 -1.64 -8.52 -5.25
C PHE A 101 -2.69 -9.57 -5.56
N GLU A 102 -2.41 -10.54 -6.43
CA GLU A 102 -3.30 -11.67 -6.70
C GLU A 102 -3.60 -12.48 -5.42
N ARG A 103 -2.56 -12.76 -4.61
CA ARG A 103 -2.71 -13.49 -3.35
C ARG A 103 -3.47 -12.67 -2.31
N ILE A 104 -3.19 -11.37 -2.20
CA ILE A 104 -3.92 -10.45 -1.32
C ILE A 104 -5.38 -10.38 -1.73
N HIS A 105 -5.68 -10.22 -3.02
CA HIS A 105 -7.04 -10.19 -3.55
C HIS A 105 -7.78 -11.49 -3.22
N ARG A 106 -7.17 -12.65 -3.50
CA ARG A 106 -7.77 -13.96 -3.18
C ARG A 106 -8.06 -14.14 -1.70
N ARG A 107 -7.19 -13.61 -0.82
CA ARG A 107 -7.34 -13.74 0.64
C ARG A 107 -8.36 -12.78 1.23
N THR A 108 -8.44 -11.55 0.70
CA THR A 108 -9.27 -10.47 1.25
C THR A 108 -10.60 -10.30 0.53
N MET A 109 -10.71 -10.80 -0.69
CA MET A 109 -11.82 -10.59 -1.62
C MET A 109 -12.11 -9.11 -1.91
N VAL A 110 -11.17 -8.21 -1.61
CA VAL A 110 -11.32 -6.78 -1.90
C VAL A 110 -10.99 -6.55 -3.38
N PRO A 111 -11.86 -5.93 -4.18
CA PRO A 111 -11.55 -5.55 -5.56
C PRO A 111 -10.35 -4.60 -5.64
N TYR A 112 -9.54 -4.69 -6.70
CA TYR A 112 -8.35 -3.84 -6.85
C TYR A 112 -8.67 -2.33 -6.83
N ASN A 113 -9.80 -1.93 -7.40
CA ASN A 113 -10.25 -0.53 -7.37
C ASN A 113 -10.66 0.00 -5.99
N GLN A 114 -10.74 -0.87 -4.98
CA GLN A 114 -10.99 -0.52 -3.58
C GLN A 114 -9.73 -0.65 -2.71
N MET A 115 -8.56 -0.86 -3.35
CA MET A 115 -7.25 -0.92 -2.69
C MET A 115 -6.45 0.37 -2.90
N LEU A 116 -5.73 0.80 -1.87
CA LEU A 116 -4.71 1.85 -1.95
C LEU A 116 -3.34 1.23 -1.71
N PHE A 117 -2.34 1.57 -2.52
CA PHE A 117 -1.01 0.95 -2.43
C PHE A 117 0.10 1.97 -2.17
N PHE A 118 0.99 1.66 -1.22
CA PHE A 118 2.19 2.44 -0.89
C PHE A 118 3.46 1.60 -1.07
N ASP A 119 4.41 2.16 -1.82
CA ASP A 119 5.71 1.57 -2.14
C ASP A 119 6.69 2.69 -2.49
N ASP A 120 7.97 2.55 -2.19
CA ASP A 120 9.00 3.51 -2.58
C ASP A 120 9.49 3.26 -4.03
N GLU A 121 9.37 2.04 -4.53
CA GLU A 121 9.83 1.66 -5.86
C GLU A 121 8.77 1.90 -6.94
N LYS A 122 8.99 2.95 -7.76
CA LYS A 122 8.12 3.31 -8.90
C LYS A 122 7.79 2.14 -9.84
N ARG A 123 8.70 1.17 -10.04
CA ARG A 123 8.42 0.01 -10.90
C ARG A 123 7.31 -0.91 -10.36
N ASN A 124 7.20 -1.05 -9.04
CA ASN A 124 6.18 -1.88 -8.41
C ASN A 124 4.82 -1.23 -8.58
N ILE A 125 4.80 0.09 -8.36
CA ILE A 125 3.65 0.95 -8.58
C ILE A 125 3.14 0.86 -10.02
N ASP A 126 4.03 1.07 -11.00
CA ASP A 126 3.67 1.09 -12.42
C ASP A 126 3.12 -0.29 -12.86
N ALA A 127 3.68 -1.39 -12.36
CA ALA A 127 3.21 -2.74 -12.69
C ALA A 127 1.80 -3.02 -12.14
N VAL A 128 1.53 -2.69 -10.87
CA VAL A 128 0.20 -2.90 -10.27
C VAL A 128 -0.85 -2.01 -10.93
N HIS A 129 -0.45 -0.84 -11.45
CA HIS A 129 -1.34 0.05 -12.18
C HIS A 129 -1.73 -0.47 -13.56
N LEU A 130 -0.80 -1.06 -14.30
CA LEU A 130 -1.04 -1.55 -15.66
C LEU A 130 -1.86 -2.83 -15.71
N ASP A 131 -1.73 -3.72 -14.71
CA ASP A 131 -2.39 -5.02 -14.71
C ASP A 131 -3.85 -4.97 -14.22
N ALA A 132 -4.21 -3.97 -13.41
CA ALA A 132 -5.58 -3.85 -12.94
C ALA A 132 -6.41 -3.08 -14.00
N SER A 133 -7.03 -3.85 -14.88
CA SER A 133 -7.88 -3.38 -15.97
C SER A 133 -9.03 -2.52 -15.42
N ASP A 134 -9.02 -1.25 -15.79
CA ASP A 134 -10.07 -0.24 -15.65
C ASP A 134 -10.56 0.10 -14.22
N ASP A 135 -10.65 1.41 -13.94
CA ASP A 135 -11.25 2.04 -12.75
C ASP A 135 -10.53 1.89 -11.40
N ILE A 136 -9.21 1.80 -11.40
CA ILE A 136 -8.47 1.75 -10.14
C ILE A 136 -8.33 3.12 -9.47
N ILE A 137 -8.81 3.29 -8.24
CA ILE A 137 -8.24 4.29 -7.30
C ILE A 137 -6.91 3.73 -6.75
N LEU A 138 -5.93 3.44 -7.61
CA LEU A 138 -4.53 3.43 -7.18
C LEU A 138 -4.15 4.90 -7.11
N THR A 139 -4.57 5.56 -6.04
CA THR A 139 -4.02 6.86 -5.73
C THR A 139 -2.56 6.62 -5.38
N LEU A 140 -1.71 6.93 -6.36
CA LEU A 140 -0.27 7.06 -6.27
C LEU A 140 0.08 8.06 -5.17
N CYS A 141 0.14 7.63 -3.92
CA CYS A 141 0.80 8.41 -2.89
C CYS A 141 2.29 8.11 -2.97
N TYR A 142 2.99 8.88 -3.78
CA TYR A 142 4.38 9.16 -3.45
C TYR A 142 4.35 9.86 -2.09
N ILE A 143 5.16 9.37 -1.15
CA ILE A 143 5.38 9.88 0.21
C ILE A 143 4.45 9.34 1.29
N PHE A 144 5.01 8.45 2.09
CA PHE A 144 5.09 8.53 3.54
C PHE A 144 6.40 7.79 3.88
N PHE A 145 7.44 8.37 4.46
CA PHE A 145 7.49 9.04 5.76
C PHE A 145 8.81 9.84 5.94
N VAL A 146 9.28 10.49 4.88
CA VAL A 146 10.68 10.94 4.81
C VAL A 146 10.88 12.42 5.18
N ASP A 147 9.81 13.18 5.41
CA ASP A 147 9.97 14.63 5.65
C ASP A 147 9.00 15.19 6.72
N GLU A 148 9.48 16.15 7.51
CA GLU A 148 8.72 16.86 8.54
C GLU A 148 7.60 17.74 7.95
N HIS A 149 7.60 17.94 6.63
CA HIS A 149 6.62 18.73 5.92
C HIS A 149 5.57 17.86 5.22
N PHE A 150 4.56 17.49 5.99
CA PHE A 150 3.41 16.66 5.66
C PHE A 150 2.52 17.18 4.49
N SER A 151 2.79 18.36 3.92
CA SER A 151 1.81 19.12 3.12
C SER A 151 1.98 19.07 1.59
N THR A 152 3.08 18.54 1.04
CA THR A 152 3.49 18.96 -0.32
C THR A 152 3.26 17.94 -1.44
N TYR A 153 2.83 16.71 -1.16
CA TYR A 153 2.82 15.64 -2.19
C TYR A 153 1.50 14.90 -2.40
N PHE A 154 0.42 15.33 -1.75
CA PHE A 154 -0.93 14.85 -2.06
C PHE A 154 -1.49 15.50 -3.34
N SER A 155 -0.89 15.21 -4.49
CA SER A 155 -1.56 15.49 -5.77
C SER A 155 -2.41 14.27 -6.15
N ILE A 156 -3.63 14.23 -5.62
CA ILE A 156 -4.67 13.32 -6.09
C ILE A 156 -5.08 13.82 -7.48
N ARG A 157 -4.44 13.32 -8.54
CA ARG A 157 -5.03 13.42 -9.88
C ARG A 157 -6.15 12.40 -9.94
N SER A 158 -7.35 12.80 -9.56
CA SER A 158 -8.56 12.15 -10.03
C SER A 158 -8.51 12.20 -11.57
N ALA A 159 -8.16 11.09 -12.22
CA ALA A 159 -8.32 11.00 -13.66
C ALA A 159 -9.83 11.12 -13.93
N SER A 160 -10.22 12.24 -14.53
CA SER A 160 -11.58 12.49 -14.96
C SER A 160 -12.02 11.37 -15.89
N ILE A 161 -13.08 10.66 -15.50
CA ILE A 161 -13.76 9.64 -16.31
C ILE A 161 -14.15 10.28 -17.66
N PRO A 162 -13.60 9.86 -18.82
CA PRO A 162 -14.22 10.18 -20.08
C PRO A 162 -15.53 9.39 -20.17
N SER A 163 -16.64 10.08 -20.41
CA SER A 163 -17.92 9.44 -20.69
C SER A 163 -17.78 8.42 -21.82
N PRO A 164 -18.41 7.23 -21.75
CA PRO A 164 -18.35 6.25 -22.83
C PRO A 164 -18.99 6.85 -24.09
N THR A 165 -18.15 7.24 -25.06
CA THR A 165 -18.63 7.57 -26.40
C THR A 165 -19.15 6.29 -27.02
N LYS A 166 -20.45 6.27 -27.31
CA LYS A 166 -21.11 5.23 -28.11
C LYS A 166 -20.32 5.01 -29.41
N LEU A 167 -19.69 3.86 -29.57
CA LEU A 167 -19.35 3.33 -30.88
C LEU A 167 -20.58 2.61 -31.42
N GLU A 168 -21.49 3.38 -32.02
CA GLU A 168 -22.42 2.85 -33.01
C GLU A 168 -21.60 2.58 -34.28
N TYR A 169 -21.37 1.30 -34.58
CA TYR A 169 -20.96 0.90 -35.92
C TYR A 169 -22.22 0.74 -36.76
N GLU A 170 -22.53 1.75 -37.56
CA GLU A 170 -23.45 1.65 -38.68
C GLU A 170 -22.80 0.78 -39.77
N LEU A 171 -23.46 -0.32 -40.13
CA LEU A 171 -23.23 -1.07 -41.37
C LEU A 171 -24.06 -0.41 -42.48
N PRO A 172 -23.46 -0.22 -43.66
CA PRO A 172 -24.08 -0.75 -44.87
C PRO A 172 -23.20 -1.79 -45.57
#